data_AF-A0A1G4R018-F1
#
_entry.id   AF-A0A1G4R018-F1
#
_cell.length_a   1.000
_cell.length_b   1.000
_cell.length_c   1.000
_cell.angle_alpha   90.00
_cell.angle_beta   90.00
_cell.angle_gamma   90.00
#
_symmetry.space_group_name_H-M   'P 1'
#
loop_
_entity.id
_entity.type
_entity.pdbx_description
1 polymer ?
#
loop_
_entity_poly.entity_id
_entity_poly.type
_entity_poly.pdbx_seq_one_letter_code
_entity_poly.pdbx_strand_id
1 'polypeptide(L)'
;MENQIPAAVQLTENCAHCNTQAKPEDTFCTQCGYPLKGTEAEQNIFISERQVEEIDMFTYNKTLKQAGTTLYYLAGVFILSGLVYFFMHKDEEDVVAVVITDLIMAAMFLVLGAYSKKKPLACLISGLSLYVIVQLLNAIVDPISIARGIIIKIVIIGYMIKGIKSAMEIEKIRKEKHIA
;
A
#
# COMPACT_ATOMS: atom_id res chain seq x y z
N MET A 1 -58.14 29.99 -32.97
CA MET A 1 -56.77 30.00 -33.51
C MET A 1 -55.85 30.01 -32.32
N GLU A 2 -55.10 28.93 -32.18
CA GLU A 2 -54.36 28.49 -30.99
C GLU A 2 -53.40 29.57 -30.46
N ASN A 3 -53.44 29.78 -29.15
CA ASN A 3 -52.61 30.73 -28.42
C ASN A 3 -51.29 30.02 -28.06
N GLN A 4 -50.23 30.25 -28.85
CA GLN A 4 -48.91 29.68 -28.57
C GLN A 4 -48.15 30.58 -27.59
N ILE A 5 -48.09 30.14 -26.35
CA ILE A 5 -47.20 30.65 -25.31
C ILE A 5 -45.79 30.09 -25.64
N PRO A 6 -44.78 30.93 -25.95
CA PRO A 6 -43.44 30.45 -26.19
C PRO A 6 -42.85 29.87 -24.90
N ALA A 7 -42.31 28.66 -25.04
CA ALA A 7 -41.70 27.85 -24.00
C ALA A 7 -40.75 28.66 -23.11
N ALA A 8 -40.95 28.54 -21.80
CA ALA A 8 -40.09 29.11 -20.79
C ALA A 8 -38.63 28.73 -21.05
N VAL A 9 -37.77 29.75 -21.07
CA VAL A 9 -36.31 29.65 -21.13
C VAL A 9 -35.85 28.75 -19.97
N GLN A 10 -35.38 27.55 -20.30
CA GLN A 10 -34.78 26.65 -19.32
C GLN A 10 -33.41 27.20 -18.93
N LEU A 11 -33.31 27.77 -17.72
CA LEU A 11 -32.03 28.03 -17.06
C LEU A 11 -31.38 26.67 -16.77
N THR A 12 -30.43 26.28 -17.60
CA THR A 12 -29.54 25.17 -17.36
C THR A 12 -28.55 25.58 -16.27
N GLU A 13 -28.90 25.32 -15.01
CA GLU A 13 -27.95 25.45 -13.91
C GLU A 13 -27.01 24.24 -13.93
N ASN A 14 -25.71 24.49 -13.97
CA ASN A 14 -24.72 23.44 -13.81
C ASN A 14 -24.66 23.01 -12.34
N CYS A 15 -24.44 21.73 -12.09
CA CYS A 15 -24.21 21.21 -10.75
C CYS A 15 -22.98 21.89 -10.10
N ALA A 16 -23.16 22.46 -8.91
CA ALA A 16 -22.08 23.16 -8.18
C ALA A 16 -20.88 22.26 -7.80
N HIS A 17 -21.05 20.94 -7.78
CA HIS A 17 -19.99 20.00 -7.41
C HIS A 17 -19.22 19.42 -8.62
N CYS A 18 -19.94 18.90 -9.63
CA CYS A 18 -19.32 18.20 -10.76
C CYS A 18 -19.38 18.99 -12.08
N ASN A 19 -20.03 20.16 -12.08
CA ASN A 19 -20.24 21.03 -13.25
C ASN A 19 -21.00 20.38 -14.42
N THR A 20 -21.69 19.26 -14.20
CA THR A 20 -22.59 18.65 -15.20
C THR A 20 -23.88 19.46 -15.30
N GLN A 21 -24.45 19.58 -16.50
CA GLN A 21 -25.76 20.22 -16.72
C GLN A 21 -26.85 19.50 -15.92
N ALA A 22 -27.58 20.24 -15.08
CA ALA A 22 -28.73 19.73 -14.36
C ALA A 22 -30.02 20.32 -14.95
N LYS A 23 -31.11 19.53 -14.91
CA LYS A 23 -32.42 20.05 -15.28
C LYS A 23 -33.03 20.79 -14.08
N PRO A 24 -33.82 21.84 -14.29
CA PRO A 24 -34.46 22.60 -13.21
C PRO A 24 -35.35 21.73 -12.30
N GLU A 25 -35.94 20.66 -12.83
CA GLU A 25 -36.75 19.71 -12.09
C GLU A 25 -35.93 18.76 -11.19
N ASP A 26 -34.65 18.55 -11.47
CA ASP A 26 -33.84 17.54 -10.78
C ASP A 26 -33.59 17.90 -9.30
N THR A 27 -33.89 16.96 -8.40
CA THR A 27 -33.59 17.10 -6.96
C THR A 27 -32.14 16.75 -6.64
N PHE A 28 -31.56 15.82 -7.39
CA PHE A 28 -30.17 15.36 -7.30
C PHE A 28 -29.51 15.40 -8.67
N CYS A 29 -28.21 15.67 -8.71
CA CYS A 29 -27.44 15.59 -9.94
C CYS A 29 -27.38 14.15 -10.44
N THR A 30 -27.79 13.92 -11.69
CA THR A 30 -27.81 12.60 -12.33
C THR A 30 -26.44 11.99 -12.57
N GLN A 31 -25.37 12.79 -12.53
CA GLN A 31 -24.00 12.34 -12.79
C GLN A 31 -23.24 12.03 -11.50
N CYS A 32 -23.33 12.90 -10.48
CA CYS A 32 -22.54 12.74 -9.26
C CYS A 32 -23.37 12.45 -8.00
N GLY A 33 -24.69 12.65 -8.02
CA GLY A 33 -25.57 12.49 -6.86
C GLY A 33 -25.70 13.71 -5.95
N TYR A 34 -25.06 14.84 -6.28
CA TYR A 34 -25.12 16.06 -5.47
C TYR A 34 -26.55 16.57 -5.26
N PRO A 35 -26.99 16.90 -4.03
CA PRO A 35 -28.35 17.37 -3.76
C PRO A 35 -28.53 18.83 -4.21
N LEU A 36 -28.95 19.02 -5.46
CA LEU A 36 -29.12 20.32 -6.11
C LEU A 36 -30.10 21.23 -5.35
N LYS A 37 -31.16 20.63 -4.79
CA LYS A 37 -32.21 21.32 -4.02
C LYS A 37 -32.14 21.04 -2.51
N GLY A 38 -31.06 20.39 -2.05
CA GLY A 38 -30.87 20.12 -0.63
C GLY A 38 -30.52 21.37 0.15
N THR A 39 -30.69 21.30 1.46
CA THR A 39 -30.19 22.33 2.40
C THR A 39 -28.67 22.43 2.34
N GLU A 40 -28.11 23.57 2.78
CA GLU A 40 -26.64 23.71 2.91
C GLU A 40 -26.03 22.58 3.75
N ALA A 41 -26.75 22.12 4.79
CA ALA A 41 -26.32 20.99 5.60
C ALA A 41 -26.22 19.69 4.78
N GLU A 42 -27.23 19.36 3.98
CA GLU A 42 -27.23 18.16 3.12
C GLU A 42 -26.15 18.24 2.03
N GLN A 43 -25.96 19.42 1.43
CA GLN A 43 -24.91 19.67 0.44
C GLN A 43 -23.51 19.52 1.04
N ASN A 44 -23.28 20.08 2.22
CA ASN A 44 -22.01 19.97 2.93
C ASN A 44 -21.71 18.52 3.37
N ILE A 45 -22.72 17.78 3.83
CA ILE A 45 -22.58 16.36 4.16
C ILE A 45 -22.11 15.58 2.92
N PHE A 46 -22.76 15.76 1.77
CA PHE A 46 -22.37 15.09 0.52
C PHE A 46 -20.91 15.39 0.13
N ILE A 47 -20.49 16.66 0.19
CA ILE A 47 -19.11 17.06 -0.13
C ILE A 47 -18.12 16.39 0.83
N SER A 48 -18.43 16.38 2.13
CA SER A 48 -17.56 15.80 3.15
C SER A 48 -17.43 14.28 3.02
N GLU A 49 -18.52 13.57 2.72
CA GLU A 49 -18.50 12.12 2.56
C GLU A 49 -17.65 11.69 1.36
N ARG A 50 -17.79 12.37 0.21
CA ARG A 50 -16.95 12.08 -0.97
C ARG A 50 -15.47 12.37 -0.74
N GLN A 51 -15.16 13.48 -0.08
CA GLN A 51 -13.77 13.81 0.25
C GLN A 51 -13.14 12.76 1.17
N VAL A 52 -13.87 12.29 2.18
CA VAL A 52 -13.41 11.22 3.08
C VAL A 52 -13.16 9.92 2.31
N GLU A 53 -14.01 9.57 1.35
CA GLU A 53 -13.85 8.36 0.52
C GLU A 53 -12.61 8.42 -0.39
N GLU A 54 -12.37 9.56 -1.06
CA GLU A 54 -11.16 9.76 -1.88
C GLU A 54 -9.87 9.76 -1.05
N ILE A 55 -9.86 10.44 0.10
CA ILE A 55 -8.71 10.48 1.01
C ILE A 55 -8.38 9.06 1.51
N ASP A 56 -9.39 8.25 1.80
CA ASP A 56 -9.19 6.89 2.26
C ASP A 56 -8.59 6.00 1.16
N MET A 57 -9.05 6.12 -0.09
CA MET A 57 -8.48 5.39 -1.23
C MET A 57 -7.04 5.81 -1.56
N PHE A 58 -6.70 7.09 -1.44
CA PHE A 58 -5.33 7.57 -1.61
C PHE A 58 -4.41 7.05 -0.50
N THR A 59 -4.87 7.15 0.75
CA THR A 59 -4.14 6.66 1.94
C THR A 59 -3.94 5.15 1.88
N TYR A 60 -4.97 4.42 1.48
CA TYR A 60 -4.94 2.99 1.19
C TYR A 60 -3.83 2.64 0.19
N ASN A 61 -3.86 3.24 -1.01
CA ASN A 61 -2.89 2.96 -2.07
C ASN A 61 -1.45 3.36 -1.70
N LYS A 62 -1.28 4.48 -1.01
CA LYS A 62 0.03 4.94 -0.55
C LYS A 62 0.62 3.97 0.47
N THR A 63 -0.18 3.55 1.44
CA THR A 63 0.27 2.68 2.52
C THR A 63 0.52 1.24 2.02
N LEU A 64 -0.26 0.77 1.03
CA LEU A 64 0.02 -0.47 0.29
C LEU A 64 1.39 -0.46 -0.38
N LYS A 65 1.73 0.64 -1.06
CA LYS A 65 3.04 0.81 -1.69
C LYS A 65 4.15 0.82 -0.65
N GLN A 66 3.96 1.55 0.45
CA GLN A 66 4.95 1.63 1.55
C GLN A 66 5.22 0.27 2.19
N ALA A 67 4.19 -0.56 2.40
CA ALA A 67 4.33 -1.92 2.90
C ALA A 67 5.22 -2.79 1.99
N GLY A 68 5.04 -2.68 0.66
CA GLY A 68 5.91 -3.33 -0.33
C GLY A 68 7.34 -2.81 -0.35
N THR A 69 7.52 -1.49 -0.18
CA THR A 69 8.85 -0.85 -0.17
C THR A 69 9.80 -1.43 0.88
N THR A 70 9.28 -1.87 2.04
CA THR A 70 10.10 -2.52 3.07
C THR A 70 10.80 -3.78 2.55
N LEU A 71 10.13 -4.59 1.71
CA LEU A 71 10.72 -5.81 1.14
C LEU A 71 11.84 -5.47 0.15
N TYR A 72 11.68 -4.42 -0.67
CA TYR A 72 12.75 -3.94 -1.54
C TYR A 72 13.94 -3.41 -0.75
N TYR A 73 13.70 -2.71 0.37
CA TYR A 73 14.78 -2.27 1.24
C TYR A 73 15.58 -3.46 1.80
N LEU A 74 14.89 -4.53 2.23
CA LEU A 74 15.56 -5.76 2.68
C LEU A 74 16.37 -6.41 1.56
N ALA A 75 15.83 -6.49 0.35
CA ALA A 75 16.59 -6.98 -0.80
C ALA A 75 17.88 -6.18 -1.00
N GLY A 76 17.81 -4.85 -0.90
CA GLY A 76 18.98 -3.98 -0.96
C GLY A 76 19.99 -4.26 0.15
N VAL A 77 19.52 -4.44 1.40
CA VAL A 77 20.39 -4.78 2.55
C VAL A 77 21.10 -6.11 2.32
N PHE A 78 20.41 -7.15 1.83
CA PHE A 78 21.01 -8.46 1.57
C PHE A 78 22.03 -8.41 0.41
N ILE A 79 21.74 -7.69 -0.67
CA ILE A 79 22.70 -7.48 -1.77
C ILE A 79 23.96 -6.78 -1.25
N LEU A 80 23.78 -5.73 -0.46
CA LEU A 80 24.89 -4.92 0.05
C LEU A 80 25.70 -5.70 1.10
N SER A 81 25.03 -6.48 1.95
CA SER A 81 25.65 -7.43 2.88
C SER A 81 26.52 -8.45 2.15
N GLY A 82 25.95 -9.14 1.15
CA GLY A 82 26.68 -10.14 0.37
C GLY A 82 27.89 -9.54 -0.36
N LEU A 83 27.73 -8.34 -0.92
CA LEU A 83 28.83 -7.63 -1.59
C LEU A 83 29.96 -7.27 -0.61
N VAL A 84 29.63 -6.71 0.55
CA VAL A 84 30.61 -6.38 1.60
C VAL A 84 31.30 -7.64 2.10
N TYR A 85 30.54 -8.70 2.35
CA TYR A 85 31.07 -9.97 2.83
C TYR A 85 32.05 -10.59 1.82
N PHE A 86 31.70 -10.58 0.53
CA PHE A 86 32.56 -11.05 -0.55
C PHE A 86 33.92 -10.32 -0.56
N PHE A 87 33.92 -8.98 -0.52
CA PHE A 87 35.18 -8.22 -0.57
C PHE A 87 36.03 -8.39 0.69
N MET A 88 35.42 -8.60 1.85
CA MET A 88 36.14 -8.77 3.11
C MET A 88 36.73 -10.18 3.30
N HIS A 89 36.10 -11.21 2.72
CA HIS A 89 36.43 -12.62 2.98
C HIS A 89 36.72 -13.40 1.69
N LYS A 90 37.15 -12.72 0.62
CA LYS A 90 37.33 -13.33 -0.73
C LYS A 90 38.25 -14.56 -0.77
N ASP A 91 39.15 -14.70 0.21
CA ASP A 91 40.14 -15.78 0.29
C ASP A 91 39.67 -16.94 1.21
N GLU A 92 38.48 -16.83 1.82
CA GLU A 92 37.87 -17.88 2.64
C GLU A 92 37.04 -18.85 1.79
N GLU A 93 37.10 -20.14 2.11
CA GLU A 93 36.39 -21.20 1.34
C GLU A 93 34.86 -21.04 1.39
N ASP A 94 34.33 -20.51 2.51
CA ASP A 94 32.90 -20.40 2.75
C ASP A 94 32.26 -19.17 2.08
N VAL A 95 33.08 -18.25 1.52
CA VAL A 95 32.60 -16.96 1.02
C VAL A 95 31.50 -17.09 -0.03
N VAL A 96 31.65 -18.07 -0.92
CA VAL A 96 30.71 -18.31 -2.03
C VAL A 96 29.35 -18.76 -1.50
N ALA A 97 29.31 -19.62 -0.48
CA ALA A 97 28.07 -20.14 0.08
C ALA A 97 27.25 -19.03 0.77
N VAL A 98 27.91 -18.17 1.53
CA VAL A 98 27.26 -17.04 2.22
C VAL A 98 26.72 -16.02 1.20
N VAL A 99 27.52 -15.65 0.20
CA VAL A 99 27.11 -14.69 -0.84
C VAL A 99 25.93 -15.22 -1.66
N ILE A 100 25.95 -16.49 -2.05
CA ILE A 100 24.83 -17.11 -2.77
C ILE A 100 23.56 -17.08 -1.91
N THR A 101 23.68 -17.37 -0.61
CA THR A 101 22.54 -17.32 0.32
C THR A 101 21.95 -15.91 0.39
N ASP A 102 22.79 -14.88 0.53
CA ASP A 102 22.35 -13.47 0.54
C ASP A 102 21.68 -13.06 -0.77
N LEU A 103 22.20 -13.51 -1.91
CA LEU A 103 21.58 -13.25 -3.22
C LEU A 103 20.23 -13.96 -3.39
N ILE A 104 20.09 -15.19 -2.90
CA ILE A 104 18.80 -15.91 -2.89
C ILE A 104 17.79 -15.15 -2.02
N MET A 105 18.20 -14.71 -0.83
CA MET A 105 17.36 -13.91 0.07
C MET A 105 16.90 -12.62 -0.61
N ALA A 106 17.83 -11.90 -1.24
CA ALA A 106 17.51 -10.69 -1.98
C ALA A 106 16.51 -10.95 -3.10
N ALA A 107 16.72 -11.99 -3.91
CA ALA A 107 15.80 -12.37 -4.98
C ALA A 107 14.40 -12.71 -4.45
N MET A 108 14.31 -13.45 -3.35
CA MET A 108 13.03 -13.76 -2.69
C MET A 108 12.32 -12.50 -2.20
N PHE A 109 13.03 -11.57 -1.58
CA PHE A 109 12.45 -10.30 -1.14
C PHE A 109 12.03 -9.40 -2.31
N LEU A 110 12.76 -9.40 -3.43
CA LEU A 110 12.34 -8.71 -4.65
C LEU A 110 11.02 -9.28 -5.19
N VAL A 111 10.90 -10.60 -5.26
CA VAL A 111 9.67 -11.28 -5.72
C VAL A 111 8.49 -10.97 -4.80
N LEU A 112 8.69 -11.06 -3.48
CA LEU A 112 7.66 -10.73 -2.49
C LEU A 112 7.28 -9.24 -2.56
N GLY A 113 8.26 -8.34 -2.74
CA GLY A 113 8.03 -6.91 -2.90
C GLY A 113 7.28 -6.56 -4.19
N ALA A 114 7.48 -7.31 -5.27
CA ALA A 114 6.72 -7.16 -6.51
C ALA A 114 5.27 -7.65 -6.33
N TYR A 115 5.10 -8.77 -5.62
CA TYR A 115 3.80 -9.38 -5.39
C TYR A 115 2.95 -8.68 -4.31
N SER A 116 3.58 -7.87 -3.45
CA SER A 116 2.92 -7.18 -2.33
C SER A 116 1.82 -6.21 -2.78
N LYS A 117 1.83 -5.76 -4.04
CA LYS A 117 0.76 -4.92 -4.61
C LYS A 117 -0.61 -5.61 -4.60
N LYS A 118 -0.62 -6.95 -4.63
CA LYS A 118 -1.86 -7.75 -4.60
C LYS A 118 -2.19 -8.21 -3.18
N LYS A 119 -1.20 -8.73 -2.48
CA LYS A 119 -1.37 -9.34 -1.14
C LYS A 119 -0.25 -8.87 -0.19
N PRO A 120 -0.29 -7.60 0.27
CA PRO A 120 0.78 -6.99 1.07
C PRO A 120 1.03 -7.75 2.38
N LEU A 121 -0.05 -8.11 3.09
CA LEU A 121 0.04 -8.75 4.39
C LEU A 121 0.67 -10.14 4.27
N ALA A 122 0.22 -10.93 3.28
CA ALA A 122 0.80 -12.23 3.01
C ALA A 122 2.30 -12.11 2.69
N CYS A 123 2.70 -11.16 1.84
CA CYS A 123 4.11 -10.98 1.46
C CYS A 123 4.99 -10.57 2.65
N LEU A 124 4.51 -9.67 3.50
CA LEU A 124 5.26 -9.22 4.68
C LEU A 124 5.41 -10.32 5.73
N ILE A 125 4.34 -11.08 6.00
CA ILE A 125 4.41 -12.23 6.91
C ILE A 125 5.35 -13.29 6.35
N SER A 126 5.19 -13.67 5.08
CA SER A 126 6.07 -14.65 4.43
C SER A 126 7.53 -14.20 4.42
N GLY A 127 7.79 -12.92 4.13
CA GLY A 127 9.15 -12.37 4.18
C GLY A 127 9.75 -12.44 5.58
N LEU A 128 8.97 -12.13 6.62
CA LEU A 128 9.45 -12.20 8.01
C LEU A 128 9.72 -13.65 8.42
N SER A 129 8.81 -14.57 8.08
CA SER A 129 9.01 -16.00 8.33
C SER A 129 10.28 -16.51 7.65
N LEU A 130 10.49 -16.15 6.38
CA LEU A 130 11.65 -16.55 5.60
C LEU A 130 12.95 -16.03 6.21
N TYR A 131 12.98 -14.76 6.61
CA TYR A 131 14.10 -14.15 7.33
C TYR A 131 14.45 -14.90 8.63
N VAL A 132 13.43 -15.17 9.46
CA VAL A 132 13.62 -15.85 10.74
C VAL A 132 14.10 -17.29 10.53
N ILE A 133 13.51 -18.03 9.57
CA ILE A 133 13.91 -19.41 9.27
C ILE A 133 15.39 -19.47 8.90
N VAL A 134 15.84 -18.61 7.98
CA VAL A 134 17.26 -18.58 7.56
C VAL A 134 18.17 -18.23 8.74
N GLN A 135 17.77 -17.31 9.61
CA GLN A 135 18.55 -17.01 10.81
C GLN A 135 18.61 -18.15 11.82
N LEU A 136 17.55 -18.94 11.96
CA LEU A 136 17.58 -20.13 12.80
C LEU A 136 18.49 -21.22 12.20
N LEU A 137 18.47 -21.40 10.87
CA LEU A 137 19.38 -22.35 10.19
C LEU A 137 20.84 -21.94 10.37
N ASN A 138 21.16 -20.66 10.17
CA ASN A 138 22.51 -20.13 10.38
C ASN A 138 22.98 -20.27 11.84
N ALA A 139 22.07 -20.14 12.81
CA ALA A 139 22.37 -20.31 14.23
C ALA A 139 22.76 -21.73 14.62
N ILE A 140 22.24 -22.73 13.91
CA ILE A 140 22.58 -24.14 14.12
C ILE A 140 24.00 -24.40 13.64
N VAL A 141 24.42 -23.78 12.53
CA VAL A 141 25.77 -23.90 11.97
C VAL A 141 26.78 -23.13 12.82
N ASP A 142 26.48 -21.88 13.16
CA ASP A 142 27.28 -21.04 14.06
C ASP A 142 26.37 -20.25 15.02
N PRO A 143 26.32 -20.60 16.31
CA PRO A 143 25.50 -19.89 17.30
C PRO A 143 25.92 -18.42 17.50
N ILE A 144 27.20 -18.09 17.27
CA ILE A 144 27.70 -16.71 17.37
C ILE A 144 27.10 -15.84 16.26
N SER A 145 26.71 -16.45 15.14
CA SER A 145 26.06 -15.75 14.03
C SER A 145 24.80 -15.01 14.47
N ILE A 146 24.03 -15.50 15.46
CA ILE A 146 22.86 -14.80 16.01
C ILE A 146 23.26 -13.47 16.65
N ALA A 147 24.29 -13.49 17.50
CA ALA A 147 24.74 -12.32 18.26
C ALA A 147 25.42 -11.30 17.35
N ARG A 148 26.12 -11.74 16.31
CA ARG A 148 26.71 -10.84 15.31
C ARG A 148 25.62 -10.07 14.56
N GLY A 149 25.82 -8.75 14.50
CA GLY A 149 24.90 -7.84 13.81
C GLY A 149 23.50 -7.75 14.44
N ILE A 150 23.33 -8.16 15.71
CA ILE A 150 22.01 -8.23 16.36
C ILE A 150 21.23 -6.91 16.31
N ILE A 151 21.93 -5.76 16.36
CA ILE A 151 21.34 -4.43 16.22
C ILE A 151 20.61 -4.31 14.87
N ILE A 152 21.26 -4.69 13.77
CA ILE A 152 20.68 -4.64 12.42
C ILE A 152 19.47 -5.58 12.33
N LYS A 153 19.55 -6.77 12.92
CA LYS A 153 18.46 -7.75 12.90
C LYS A 153 17.23 -7.26 13.65
N ILE A 154 17.43 -6.65 14.82
CA ILE A 154 16.34 -6.03 15.60
C ILE A 154 15.70 -4.90 14.80
N VAL A 155 16.50 -4.05 14.15
CA VAL A 155 16.01 -2.97 13.29
C VAL A 155 15.18 -3.52 12.12
N ILE A 156 15.68 -4.55 11.43
CA ILE A 156 14.96 -5.24 10.35
C ILE A 156 13.61 -5.76 10.83
N ILE A 157 13.60 -6.54 11.91
CA ILE A 157 12.37 -7.12 12.47
C ILE A 157 11.40 -6.01 12.89
N GLY A 158 11.90 -4.96 13.54
CA GLY A 158 11.09 -3.80 13.94
C GLY A 158 10.41 -3.11 12.76
N TYR A 159 11.14 -2.88 11.67
CA TYR A 159 10.58 -2.33 10.43
C TYR A 159 9.54 -3.26 9.80
N MET A 160 9.81 -4.57 9.77
CA MET A 160 8.85 -5.55 9.25
C MET A 160 7.57 -5.58 10.07
N ILE A 161 7.66 -5.59 11.41
CA ILE A 161 6.49 -5.55 12.30
C ILE A 161 5.67 -4.28 12.06
N LYS A 162 6.33 -3.13 11.92
CA LYS A 162 5.64 -1.87 11.59
C LYS A 162 4.92 -1.97 10.24
N GLY A 163 5.59 -2.53 9.22
CA GLY A 163 4.98 -2.80 7.92
C GLY A 163 3.77 -3.73 8.01
N ILE A 164 3.85 -4.81 8.80
CA ILE A 164 2.76 -5.77 9.00
C ILE A 164 1.57 -5.09 9.66
N LYS A 165 1.77 -4.35 10.76
CA LYS A 165 0.68 -3.63 11.44
C LYS A 165 -0.04 -2.68 10.50
N SER A 166 0.73 -1.92 9.72
CA SER A 166 0.20 -0.99 8.73
C SER A 166 -0.57 -1.72 7.61
N ALA A 167 -0.06 -2.85 7.12
CA ALA A 167 -0.76 -3.66 6.13
C ALA A 167 -2.05 -4.31 6.67
N MET A 168 -2.09 -4.70 7.94
CA MET A 168 -3.29 -5.27 8.57
C MET A 168 -4.45 -4.27 8.63
N GLU A 169 -4.17 -3.01 8.95
CA GLU A 169 -5.18 -1.96 9.01
C GLU A 169 -5.84 -1.72 7.65
N ILE A 170 -5.01 -1.67 6.59
CA ILE A 170 -5.46 -1.55 5.20
C ILE A 170 -6.28 -2.76 4.76
N GLU A 171 -5.86 -3.98 5.10
CA GLU A 171 -6.61 -5.21 4.78
C GLU A 171 -7.99 -5.22 5.45
N LYS A 172 -8.11 -4.64 6.64
CA LYS A 172 -9.40 -4.49 7.32
C LYS A 172 -10.32 -3.53 6.55
N ILE A 173 -9.82 -2.34 6.19
CA ILE A 173 -10.56 -1.35 5.40
C ILE A 173 -10.99 -1.94 4.05
N ARG A 174 -10.11 -2.69 3.37
CA ARG A 174 -10.42 -3.38 2.12
C ARG A 174 -11.64 -4.29 2.24
N LYS A 175 -11.67 -5.10 3.29
CA LYS A 175 -12.76 -6.06 3.54
C LYS A 175 -14.07 -5.35 3.87
N GLU A 176 -14.00 -4.29 4.68
CA GLU A 176 -15.18 -3.49 5.07
C GLU A 176 -15.79 -2.74 3.88
N LYS A 177 -14.94 -2.19 3.01
CA LYS A 177 -15.37 -1.43 1.83
C LYS A 177 -15.57 -2.28 0.56
N HIS A 178 -15.44 -3.61 0.66
CA HIS A 178 -15.52 -4.54 -0.47
C HIS A 178 -14.64 -4.16 -1.67
N ILE A 179 -13.46 -3.57 -1.41
CA ILE A 179 -12.50 -3.16 -2.43
C ILE A 179 -11.71 -4.41 -2.88
N ALA A 180 -11.67 -4.69 -4.18
CA ALA A 180 -11.02 -5.90 -4.75
C ALA A 180 -9.49 -5.86 -4.68
#